data_AF-A0AAW3V3R0-F1
#
_entry.id   AF-A0AAW3V3R0-F1
#
_cell.length_a   1.000
_cell.length_b   1.000
_cell.length_c   1.000
_cell.angle_alpha   90.00
_cell.angle_beta   90.00
_cell.angle_gamma   90.00
#
_symmetry.space_group_name_H-M   'P 1'
#
loop_
_entity.id
_entity.type
_entity.pdbx_description
1 polymer ?
#
loop_
_entity_poly.entity_id
_entity_poly.type
_entity_poly.pdbx_seq_one_letter_code
_entity_poly.pdbx_strand_id
1 'polypeptide(L)'
;MSKYDKLDQLILERIGATPAPGLLTPVAPVPFLLISVNPAISTESERLAQTEKAEARQGKSSAPGWRIIDRRQQALRKAEKIRSTSKGWVLAGEAA
;
A
#
# COMPACT_ATOMS: atom_id res chain seq x y z
N MET A 1 -0.68 -8.59 -16.25
CA MET A 1 -1.19 -7.62 -15.27
C MET A 1 -1.75 -8.39 -14.09
N SER A 2 -1.28 -8.07 -12.88
CA SER A 2 -1.79 -8.68 -11.65
C SER A 2 -3.10 -8.00 -11.24
N LYS A 3 -4.02 -8.73 -10.59
CA LYS A 3 -5.25 -8.13 -10.05
C LYS A 3 -4.98 -7.02 -9.03
N TYR A 4 -3.76 -6.94 -8.49
CA TYR A 4 -3.33 -5.94 -7.52
C TYR A 4 -2.71 -4.68 -8.13
N ASP A 5 -2.48 -4.62 -9.45
CA ASP A 5 -1.71 -3.54 -10.08
C ASP A 5 -2.29 -2.14 -9.75
N LYS A 6 -3.62 -2.01 -9.77
CA LYS A 6 -4.31 -0.77 -9.41
C LYS A 6 -4.09 -0.37 -7.95
N LEU A 7 -4.18 -1.32 -7.02
CA LEU A 7 -3.97 -1.06 -5.60
C LEU A 7 -2.50 -0.69 -5.33
N ASP A 8 -1.57 -1.38 -5.98
CA ASP A 8 -0.14 -1.09 -5.88
C ASP A 8 0.18 0.32 -6.37
N GLN A 9 -0.39 0.74 -7.50
CA GLN A 9 -0.24 2.09 -8.04
C GLN A 9 -0.76 3.14 -7.05
N LEU A 10 -1.97 2.97 -6.52
CA LEU A 10 -2.54 3.90 -5.54
C LEU A 10 -1.69 4.01 -4.25
N ILE A 11 -1.11 2.90 -3.79
CA ILE A 11 -0.19 2.90 -2.63
C ILE A 11 1.08 3.69 -2.96
N LEU A 12 1.67 3.46 -4.13
CA LEU A 12 2.90 4.16 -4.55
C LEU A 12 2.65 5.65 -4.75
N GLU A 13 1.55 6.03 -5.40
CA GLU A 13 1.12 7.43 -5.54
C GLU A 13 0.90 8.06 -4.16
N ARG A 14 0.25 7.37 -3.23
CA ARG A 14 0.01 7.91 -1.87
C ARG A 14 1.30 8.15 -1.10
N ILE A 15 2.30 7.28 -1.26
CA ILE A 15 3.61 7.42 -0.61
C ILE A 15 4.42 8.52 -1.31
N GLY A 16 4.42 8.56 -2.65
CA GLY A 16 5.17 9.52 -3.46
C GLY A 16 4.56 10.93 -3.56
N ALA A 17 3.25 11.08 -3.34
CA ALA A 17 2.57 12.38 -3.30
C ALA A 17 2.83 13.15 -2.00
N THR A 18 3.53 12.55 -1.03
CA THR A 18 4.05 13.28 0.13
C THR A 18 5.25 14.08 -0.35
N PRO A 19 5.19 15.42 -0.34
CA PRO A 19 6.18 16.24 -1.04
C PRO A 19 7.60 16.02 -0.52
N ALA A 20 8.55 15.91 -1.46
CA ALA A 20 9.84 16.58 -1.35
C ALA A 20 10.03 17.52 -2.56
N PRO A 21 9.49 18.75 -2.50
CA PRO A 21 10.13 19.84 -3.24
C PRO A 21 10.35 21.08 -2.36
N GLY A 22 11.60 21.50 -2.22
CA GLY A 22 12.01 22.77 -1.62
C GLY A 22 12.41 22.76 -0.14
N LEU A 23 12.37 21.61 0.53
CA LEU A 23 12.74 21.48 1.94
C LEU A 23 14.00 20.63 2.11
N LEU A 24 14.91 21.09 2.97
CA LEU A 24 16.10 20.36 3.46
C LEU A 24 15.73 19.15 4.35
N THR A 25 14.49 18.63 4.27
CA THR A 25 13.97 17.59 5.17
C THR A 25 13.82 16.24 4.47
N PRO A 26 14.11 15.13 5.17
CA PRO A 26 13.97 13.78 4.62
C PRO A 26 12.52 13.47 4.22
N VAL A 27 12.36 12.67 3.18
CA VAL A 27 11.08 12.05 2.75
C VAL A 27 10.30 11.59 3.97
N ALA A 28 9.16 12.24 4.26
CA ALA A 28 8.38 11.95 5.45
C ALA A 28 7.71 10.58 5.31
N PRO A 29 7.96 9.62 6.22
CA PRO A 29 7.30 8.32 6.14
C PRO A 29 5.79 8.44 6.30
N VAL A 30 5.05 7.75 5.43
CA VAL A 30 3.59 7.71 5.49
C VAL A 30 3.15 6.55 6.41
N PRO A 31 2.48 6.82 7.55
CA PRO A 31 2.00 5.78 8.44
C PRO A 31 0.97 4.88 7.76
N PHE A 32 0.92 3.61 8.15
CA PHE A 32 -0.06 2.63 7.65
C PHE A 32 -1.49 3.16 7.72
N LEU A 33 -1.86 3.81 8.83
CA LEU A 33 -3.21 4.34 9.03
C LEU A 33 -3.58 5.38 7.96
N LEU A 34 -2.66 6.26 7.55
CA LEU A 34 -2.92 7.27 6.52
C LEU A 34 -3.02 6.68 5.10
N ILE A 35 -2.44 5.49 4.90
CA ILE A 35 -2.59 4.72 3.67
C ILE A 35 -3.93 3.98 3.69
N SER A 36 -4.29 3.35 4.82
CA SER A 36 -5.49 2.51 4.92
C SER A 36 -6.80 3.29 4.92
N VAL A 37 -6.81 4.52 5.44
CA VAL A 37 -8.00 5.40 5.44
C VAL A 37 -8.15 6.21 4.16
N ASN A 38 -7.21 6.14 3.21
CA ASN A 38 -7.34 6.83 1.94
C ASN A 38 -8.53 6.22 1.15
N PRO A 39 -9.53 7.02 0.72
CA PRO A 39 -10.75 6.49 0.11
C PRO A 39 -10.52 5.64 -1.15
N ALA A 40 -9.55 6.00 -1.99
CA ALA A 40 -9.25 5.25 -3.21
C ALA A 40 -8.61 3.89 -2.88
N ILE A 41 -7.66 3.87 -1.94
CA ILE A 41 -6.99 2.65 -1.48
C ILE A 41 -7.98 1.75 -0.73
N SER A 42 -8.76 2.29 0.20
CA SER A 42 -9.72 1.52 1.00
C SER A 42 -10.77 0.87 0.11
N THR A 43 -11.36 1.62 -0.84
CA THR A 43 -12.36 1.12 -1.79
C THR A 43 -11.79 0.00 -2.66
N GLU A 44 -10.60 0.18 -3.23
CA GLU A 44 -9.98 -0.83 -4.08
C GLU A 44 -9.58 -2.08 -3.27
N SER A 45 -9.10 -1.90 -2.05
CA SER A 45 -8.75 -3.02 -1.16
C SER A 45 -9.96 -3.84 -0.76
N GLU A 46 -11.12 -3.20 -0.54
CA GLU A 46 -12.37 -3.89 -0.20
C GLU A 46 -12.93 -4.66 -1.40
N ARG A 47 -12.87 -4.07 -2.61
CA ARG A 47 -13.20 -4.76 -3.86
C ARG A 47 -12.36 -6.03 -4.05
N LEU A 48 -11.06 -5.95 -3.73
CA LEU A 48 -10.15 -7.10 -3.79
C LEU A 48 -10.44 -8.13 -2.71
N ALA A 49 -10.76 -7.72 -1.48
CA ALA A 49 -11.18 -8.62 -0.42
C ALA A 49 -12.43 -9.44 -0.81
N GLN A 50 -13.40 -8.79 -1.45
CA GLN A 50 -14.60 -9.46 -1.98
C GLN A 50 -14.27 -10.41 -3.13
N THR A 51 -13.36 -10.01 -4.02
CA THR A 51 -12.89 -10.87 -5.11
C THR A 51 -12.17 -12.11 -4.57
N GLU A 52 -11.25 -11.95 -3.61
CA GLU A 52 -10.58 -13.06 -2.94
C GLU A 52 -11.56 -13.95 -2.17
N LYS A 53 -12.61 -13.37 -1.57
CA LYS A 53 -13.69 -14.12 -0.91
C LYS A 53 -14.45 -14.99 -1.90
N ALA A 54 -14.79 -14.45 -3.08
CA ALA A 54 -15.49 -15.19 -4.12
C ALA A 54 -14.63 -16.32 -4.72
N GLU A 55 -13.33 -16.09 -4.87
CA GLU A 55 -12.37 -17.10 -5.34
C GLU A 55 -12.05 -18.17 -4.28
N ALA A 56 -12.24 -17.86 -3.00
CA ALA A 56 -12.00 -18.81 -1.92
C ALA A 56 -13.04 -19.95 -1.95
N ARG A 57 -12.57 -21.19 -2.15
CA ARG A 57 -13.39 -22.40 -1.92
C ARG A 57 -13.92 -22.40 -0.48
N GLN A 58 -15.15 -22.88 -0.30
CA GLN A 58 -15.90 -22.83 0.97
C GLN A 58 -15.02 -23.18 2.18
N GLY A 59 -14.94 -22.27 3.15
CA GLY A 59 -14.26 -22.49 4.44
C GLY A 59 -13.02 -21.64 4.73
N LYS A 60 -12.53 -20.81 3.80
CA LYS A 60 -11.42 -19.88 4.09
C LYS A 60 -11.92 -18.50 4.53
N SER A 61 -11.37 -17.99 5.63
CA SER A 61 -11.61 -16.61 6.08
C SER A 61 -11.18 -15.64 4.98
N SER A 62 -12.12 -14.82 4.50
CA SER A 62 -11.77 -13.66 3.69
C SER A 62 -11.05 -12.64 4.55
N ALA A 63 -9.94 -12.11 4.03
CA ALA A 63 -9.20 -11.09 4.72
C ALA A 63 -9.90 -9.73 4.52
N PRO A 64 -10.05 -8.91 5.56
CA PRO A 64 -10.61 -7.57 5.42
C PRO A 64 -9.74 -6.68 4.52
N GLY A 65 -10.30 -5.62 3.92
CA GLY A 65 -9.59 -4.73 2.99
C GLY A 65 -8.22 -4.25 3.50
N TRP A 66 -8.12 -3.83 4.77
CA TRP A 66 -6.84 -3.38 5.36
C TRP A 66 -5.74 -4.46 5.32
N ARG A 67 -6.11 -5.74 5.40
CA ARG A 67 -5.17 -6.87 5.34
C ARG A 67 -4.68 -7.11 3.91
N ILE A 68 -5.46 -6.76 2.90
CA ILE A 68 -5.02 -6.70 1.51
C ILE A 68 -3.94 -5.62 1.38
N ILE A 69 -4.18 -4.42 1.92
CA ILE A 69 -3.23 -3.29 1.89
C ILE A 69 -1.90 -3.68 2.56
N ASP A 70 -1.93 -4.32 3.74
CA ASP A 70 -0.72 -4.80 4.43
C ASP A 70 0.06 -5.82 3.57
N ARG A 71 -0.62 -6.83 3.00
CA ARG A 71 0.03 -7.82 2.11
C ARG A 71 0.68 -7.15 0.90
N ARG A 72 0.03 -6.15 0.32
CA ARG A 72 0.57 -5.41 -0.83
C ARG A 72 1.77 -4.55 -0.45
N GLN A 73 1.76 -3.86 0.69
CA GLN A 73 2.94 -3.14 1.18
C GLN A 73 4.14 -4.06 1.37
N GLN A 74 3.94 -5.27 1.93
CA GLN A 74 5.01 -6.24 2.05
C GLN A 74 5.52 -6.76 0.69
N ALA A 75 4.62 -6.95 -0.29
CA ALA A 75 5.02 -7.31 -1.64
C ALA A 75 5.83 -6.20 -2.33
N LEU A 76 5.39 -4.94 -2.22
CA LEU A 76 6.09 -3.77 -2.74
C LEU A 76 7.45 -3.57 -2.06
N ARG A 77 7.55 -3.86 -0.76
CA ARG A 77 8.82 -3.85 -0.03
C ARG A 77 9.79 -4.90 -0.54
N LYS A 78 9.32 -6.14 -0.73
CA LYS A 78 10.14 -7.24 -1.29
C LYS A 78 10.56 -6.97 -2.73
N ALA A 79 9.77 -6.20 -3.47
CA ALA A 79 10.08 -5.72 -4.81
C ALA A 79 10.89 -4.41 -4.81
N GLU A 80 11.40 -3.97 -3.66
CA GLU A 80 12.26 -2.78 -3.52
C GLU A 80 11.64 -1.49 -4.07
N LYS A 81 10.30 -1.37 -4.04
CA LYS A 81 9.59 -0.13 -4.43
C LYS A 81 9.33 0.80 -3.25
N ILE A 82 9.22 0.24 -2.05
CA ILE A 82 9.05 0.97 -0.79
C ILE A 82 9.92 0.36 0.31
N ARG A 83 10.24 1.14 1.34
CA ARG A 83 10.90 0.63 2.55
C ARG A 83 10.11 0.99 3.79
N SER A 84 10.17 0.10 4.78
CA SER A 84 9.63 0.36 6.12
C SER A 84 10.62 1.20 6.91
N THR A 85 10.10 2.16 7.66
CA THR A 85 10.80 2.95 8.69
C THR A 85 10.10 2.74 10.04
N SER A 86 10.60 3.34 11.11
CA SER A 86 9.91 3.37 12.41
C SER A 86 8.62 4.20 12.40
N LYS A 87 8.46 5.12 11.43
CA LYS A 87 7.31 6.05 11.36
C LYS A 87 6.32 5.72 10.24
N GLY A 88 6.63 4.75 9.38
CA GLY A 88 5.79 4.41 8.23
C GLY A 88 6.60 4.00 7.01
N TRP A 89 6.04 4.24 5.83
CA TRP A 89 6.58 3.80 4.55
C TRP A 89 7.10 4.97 3.73
N VAL A 90 8.23 4.76 3.04
CA VAL A 90 8.78 5.70 2.06
C VAL A 90 9.07 4.95 0.76
N LEU A 91 9.14 5.66 -0.38
CA LEU A 91 9.62 5.07 -1.63
C LEU A 91 11.06 4.56 -1.44
N ALA A 92 11.35 3.41 -2.04
CA ALA A 92 12.73 2.94 -2.15
C ALA A 92 13.31 3.61 -3.40
N GLY A 93 13.95 4.76 -3.21
CA GLY A 93 14.48 5.53 -4.36
C GLY A 93 14.75 7.03 -4.19
N GLU A 94 14.95 7.54 -2.97
CA GLU A 94 15.67 8.82 -2.75
C GLU A 94 16.54 8.67 -1.49
N ALA A 95 17.59 7.85 -1.59
CA ALA A 95 18.67 7.83 -0.62
C ALA A 95 19.99 7.54 -1.35
N ALA A 96 20.76 8.62 -1.48
CA ALA A 96 22.12 8.78 -2.01
C ALA A 96 22.27 8.74 -3.54
#